data_AF-A0A858R8I9-F1
#
_entry.id   AF-A0A858R8I9-F1
#
_cell.length_a   1.000
_cell.length_b   1.000
_cell.length_c   1.000
_cell.angle_alpha   90.00
_cell.angle_beta   90.00
_cell.angle_gamma   90.00
#
_symmetry.space_group_name_H-M   'P 1'
#
loop_
_entity.id
_entity.type
_entity.pdbx_description
1 polymer ?
#
loop_
_entity_poly.entity_id
_entity_poly.type
_entity_poly.pdbx_seq_one_letter_code
_entity_poly.pdbx_strand_id
1 'polypeptide(L)'
;MQGFRPLDPDLDAARAIAWARETTILGFGDESRFVRDFGADGAGFADWLRDKLAADPDCAAIVEVGGASVGMVVLGRVEGQPSLGYVHQVYLDPDHRGLGLGKRLEAWACDRLRAAGFARARLSVGVRNTAAIRFYERQGWADAGPRPGNPEARYMEKGLDTVTLYRPVGQAEHDLVAASDFRAFPPRLPEQPIFYPVLDRDYAEQIARDWNAREPTGVGYVTRFEVGADFLAAYAVQVVGGWQHREYWIPAEDLPAFNAAIHGQIEVVAAFHATPQDA
;
A
#
# COMPACT_ATOMS: atom_id res chain seq x y z
N MET A 1 13.75 2.61 -16.85
CA MET A 1 12.66 3.20 -16.04
C MET A 1 11.74 2.07 -15.61
N GLN A 2 11.32 2.02 -14.33
CA GLN A 2 10.38 1.01 -13.84
C GLN A 2 9.02 1.67 -13.65
N GLY A 3 7.95 1.15 -14.24
CA GLY A 3 6.65 1.82 -14.28
C GLY A 3 5.47 0.87 -14.29
N PHE A 4 4.28 1.43 -14.06
CA PHE A 4 3.00 0.78 -14.30
C PHE A 4 2.39 1.44 -15.53
N ARG A 5 1.84 0.65 -16.43
CA ARG A 5 0.98 1.15 -17.51
C ARG A 5 -0.38 0.45 -17.47
N PRO A 6 -1.45 1.08 -17.98
CA PRO A 6 -2.72 0.40 -18.19
C PRO A 6 -2.51 -0.90 -18.99
N LEU A 7 -3.25 -1.94 -18.62
CA LEU A 7 -3.30 -3.17 -19.40
C LEU A 7 -4.16 -2.92 -20.64
N ASP A 8 -3.64 -3.27 -21.82
CA ASP A 8 -4.40 -3.24 -23.07
C ASP A 8 -4.87 -4.67 -23.37
N PRO A 9 -6.18 -4.95 -23.36
CA PRO A 9 -6.66 -6.32 -23.46
C PRO A 9 -6.40 -6.94 -24.83
N ASP A 10 -6.21 -6.14 -25.88
CA ASP A 10 -5.97 -6.65 -27.23
C ASP A 10 -4.47 -6.87 -27.46
N LEU A 11 -3.62 -5.97 -26.96
CA LEU A 11 -2.16 -6.10 -27.08
C LEU A 11 -1.56 -7.09 -26.07
N ASP A 12 -2.11 -7.18 -24.86
CA ASP A 12 -1.53 -7.96 -23.76
C ASP A 12 -2.18 -9.34 -23.55
N ALA A 13 -3.27 -9.68 -24.27
CA ALA A 13 -4.05 -10.90 -24.07
C ALA A 13 -3.19 -12.18 -23.95
N ALA A 14 -2.31 -12.43 -24.92
CA ALA A 14 -1.50 -13.65 -24.95
C ALA A 14 -0.62 -13.78 -23.70
N ARG A 15 -0.03 -12.67 -23.25
CA ARG A 15 0.83 -12.63 -22.07
C ARG A 15 0.01 -12.77 -20.79
N ALA A 16 -1.12 -12.07 -20.71
CA ALA A 16 -2.02 -12.16 -19.56
C ALA A 16 -2.57 -13.58 -19.36
N ILE A 17 -2.90 -14.29 -20.46
CA ILE A 17 -3.29 -15.71 -20.44
C ILE A 17 -2.15 -16.58 -19.89
N ALA A 18 -0.92 -16.41 -20.40
CA ALA A 18 0.23 -17.19 -19.96
C ALA A 18 0.49 -17.01 -18.45
N TRP A 19 0.50 -15.76 -17.99
CA TRP A 19 0.66 -15.43 -16.58
C TRP A 19 -0.49 -15.95 -15.70
N ALA A 20 -1.74 -15.94 -16.19
CA ALA A 20 -2.87 -16.51 -15.47
C ALA A 20 -2.77 -18.03 -15.30
N ARG A 21 -2.27 -18.74 -16.32
CA ARG A 21 -1.97 -20.17 -16.22
C ARG A 21 -0.89 -20.45 -15.20
N GLU A 22 0.21 -19.70 -15.24
CA GLU A 22 1.29 -19.87 -14.27
C GLU A 22 0.85 -19.60 -12.83
N THR A 23 0.08 -18.53 -12.58
CA THR A 23 -0.51 -18.29 -11.26
C THR A 23 -1.38 -19.46 -10.80
N THR A 24 -2.13 -20.07 -11.72
CA THR A 24 -2.95 -21.24 -11.42
C THR A 24 -2.09 -22.45 -11.04
N ILE A 25 -1.05 -22.74 -11.81
CA ILE A 25 -0.10 -23.83 -11.53
C ILE A 25 0.59 -23.61 -10.19
N LEU A 26 1.05 -22.39 -9.90
CA LEU A 26 1.68 -22.06 -8.61
C LEU A 26 0.72 -22.19 -7.42
N GLY A 27 -0.57 -21.88 -7.63
CA GLY A 27 -1.60 -21.95 -6.60
C GLY A 27 -2.09 -23.37 -6.31
N PHE A 28 -2.28 -24.17 -7.37
CA PHE A 28 -3.08 -25.40 -7.33
C PHE A 28 -2.31 -26.65 -7.78
N GLY A 29 -1.15 -26.48 -8.43
CA GLY A 29 -0.25 -27.55 -8.85
C GLY A 29 -0.37 -27.93 -10.33
N ASP A 30 -1.44 -27.51 -11.01
CA ASP A 30 -1.67 -27.71 -12.44
C ASP A 30 -2.55 -26.60 -13.03
N GLU A 31 -2.77 -26.63 -14.34
CA GLU A 31 -3.60 -25.65 -15.07
C GLU A 31 -5.07 -26.08 -15.26
N SER A 32 -5.50 -27.22 -14.72
CA SER A 32 -6.85 -27.79 -14.98
C SER A 32 -7.95 -26.81 -14.58
N ARG A 33 -7.73 -26.04 -13.51
CA ARG A 33 -8.63 -24.97 -13.09
C ARG A 33 -8.74 -23.86 -14.14
N PHE A 34 -7.62 -23.42 -14.70
CA PHE A 34 -7.63 -22.38 -15.73
C PHE A 34 -8.39 -22.88 -16.96
N VAL A 35 -8.07 -24.09 -17.43
CA VAL A 35 -8.72 -24.69 -18.60
C VAL A 35 -10.22 -24.86 -18.40
N ARG A 36 -10.65 -25.29 -17.20
CA ARG A 36 -12.07 -25.42 -16.87
C ARG A 36 -12.79 -24.07 -16.85
N ASP A 37 -12.16 -23.06 -16.25
CA ASP A 37 -12.81 -21.76 -16.01
C ASP A 37 -12.76 -20.85 -17.28
N PHE A 38 -11.75 -21.00 -18.14
CA PHE A 38 -11.48 -20.08 -19.27
C PHE A 38 -11.22 -20.74 -20.63
N GLY A 39 -11.26 -22.07 -20.72
CA GLY A 39 -11.01 -22.80 -21.95
C GLY A 39 -9.53 -23.12 -22.20
N ALA A 40 -9.28 -24.15 -23.02
CA ALA A 40 -7.94 -24.66 -23.29
C ALA A 40 -7.05 -23.71 -24.10
N ASP A 41 -7.64 -22.79 -24.87
CA ASP A 41 -6.94 -21.71 -25.57
C ASP A 41 -6.83 -20.42 -24.73
N GLY A 42 -7.59 -20.31 -23.63
CA GLY A 42 -7.66 -19.13 -22.78
C GLY A 42 -8.51 -17.99 -23.37
N ALA A 43 -9.29 -18.22 -24.43
CA ALA A 43 -10.14 -17.19 -25.03
C ALA A 43 -11.13 -16.59 -24.02
N GLY A 44 -11.69 -17.41 -23.13
CA GLY A 44 -12.58 -16.95 -22.07
C GLY A 44 -11.91 -16.02 -21.06
N PHE A 45 -10.59 -16.14 -20.84
CA PHE A 45 -9.84 -15.22 -19.98
C PHE A 45 -9.65 -13.86 -20.66
N ALA A 46 -9.38 -13.85 -21.97
CA ALA A 46 -9.29 -12.61 -22.75
C ALA A 46 -10.64 -11.88 -22.82
N ASP A 47 -11.75 -12.60 -23.03
CA ASP A 47 -13.10 -12.04 -22.98
C ASP A 47 -13.38 -11.43 -21.59
N TRP A 48 -13.09 -12.18 -20.52
CA TRP A 48 -13.26 -11.71 -19.15
C TRP A 48 -12.43 -10.46 -18.83
N LEU A 49 -11.20 -10.36 -19.36
CA LEU A 49 -10.38 -9.15 -19.23
C LEU A 49 -10.98 -7.96 -19.97
N ARG A 50 -11.46 -8.17 -21.21
CA ARG A 50 -12.12 -7.12 -22.00
C ARG A 50 -13.36 -6.58 -21.27
N ASP A 51 -14.20 -7.46 -20.74
CA ASP A 51 -15.41 -7.07 -20.00
C ASP A 51 -15.06 -6.25 -18.75
N LYS A 52 -14.00 -6.65 -18.02
CA LYS A 52 -13.54 -5.90 -16.86
C LYS A 52 -13.04 -4.50 -17.21
N LEU A 53 -12.19 -4.39 -18.23
CA LEU A 53 -11.64 -3.10 -18.67
C LEU A 53 -12.69 -2.19 -19.31
N ALA A 54 -13.71 -2.77 -19.94
CA ALA A 54 -14.86 -2.01 -20.44
C ALA A 54 -15.69 -1.42 -19.28
N ALA A 55 -15.84 -2.16 -18.17
CA ALA A 55 -16.55 -1.68 -17.00
C ALA A 55 -15.74 -0.68 -16.15
N ASP A 56 -14.42 -0.89 -16.07
CA ASP A 56 -13.48 -0.05 -15.31
C ASP A 56 -12.09 -0.07 -15.98
N PRO A 57 -11.76 0.94 -16.81
CA PRO A 57 -10.48 1.02 -17.51
C PRO A 57 -9.25 1.08 -16.59
N ASP A 58 -9.45 1.44 -15.31
CA ASP A 58 -8.38 1.59 -14.33
C ASP A 58 -8.17 0.34 -13.46
N CYS A 59 -8.95 -0.73 -13.72
CA CYS A 59 -8.92 -1.94 -12.90
C CYS A 59 -7.74 -2.88 -13.18
N ALA A 60 -6.92 -2.65 -14.21
CA ALA A 60 -5.78 -3.50 -14.51
C ALA A 60 -4.55 -2.74 -15.01
N ALA A 61 -3.38 -3.26 -14.66
CA ALA A 61 -2.11 -2.68 -15.05
C ALA A 61 -1.04 -3.74 -15.31
N ILE A 62 -0.08 -3.36 -16.13
CA ILE A 62 1.15 -4.10 -16.43
C ILE A 62 2.32 -3.45 -15.70
N VAL A 63 3.18 -4.27 -15.10
CA VAL A 63 4.45 -3.83 -14.52
C VAL A 63 5.53 -3.91 -15.58
N GLU A 64 6.29 -2.82 -15.75
CA GLU A 64 7.37 -2.74 -16.72
C GLU A 64 8.73 -2.47 -16.07
N VAL A 65 9.73 -3.23 -16.50
CA VAL A 65 11.14 -3.08 -16.07
C VAL A 65 12.01 -3.05 -17.32
N GLY A 66 12.71 -1.94 -17.54
CA GLY A 66 13.62 -1.83 -18.69
C GLY A 66 12.93 -1.93 -20.06
N GLY A 67 11.64 -1.60 -20.13
CA GLY A 67 10.81 -1.73 -21.34
C GLY A 67 10.22 -3.13 -21.56
N ALA A 68 10.51 -4.11 -20.69
CA ALA A 68 9.86 -5.41 -20.70
C ALA A 68 8.66 -5.42 -19.75
N SER A 69 7.54 -6.00 -20.18
CA SER A 69 6.38 -6.28 -19.33
C SER A 69 6.66 -7.54 -18.49
N VAL A 70 6.68 -7.41 -17.16
CA VAL A 70 7.15 -8.45 -16.23
C VAL A 70 6.11 -8.88 -15.19
N GLY A 71 4.88 -8.39 -15.30
CA GLY A 71 3.79 -8.81 -14.45
C GLY A 71 2.50 -8.06 -14.70
N MET A 72 1.44 -8.50 -14.03
CA MET A 72 0.11 -7.91 -14.13
C MET A 72 -0.61 -7.89 -12.79
N VAL A 73 -1.59 -6.99 -12.72
CA VAL A 73 -2.61 -6.94 -11.67
C VAL A 73 -3.97 -6.68 -12.29
N VAL A 74 -4.99 -7.36 -11.79
CA VAL A 74 -6.39 -7.16 -12.20
C VAL A 74 -7.27 -7.09 -10.96
N LEU A 75 -8.05 -6.02 -10.88
CA LEU A 75 -8.91 -5.66 -9.76
C LEU A 75 -10.38 -5.87 -10.13
N GLY A 76 -11.24 -5.70 -9.15
CA GLY A 76 -12.67 -5.83 -9.33
C GLY A 76 -13.43 -5.63 -8.04
N ARG A 77 -14.69 -6.05 -8.09
CA ARG A 77 -15.69 -5.86 -7.03
C ARG A 77 -16.29 -7.20 -6.65
N VAL A 78 -16.78 -7.30 -5.43
CA VAL A 78 -17.56 -8.46 -4.99
C VAL A 78 -19.05 -8.13 -5.06
N GLU A 79 -19.82 -8.94 -5.79
CA GLU A 79 -21.27 -8.77 -5.88
C GLU A 79 -21.92 -8.82 -4.48
N GLY A 80 -22.83 -7.90 -4.21
CA GLY A 80 -23.51 -7.78 -2.92
C GLY A 80 -22.65 -7.23 -1.77
N GLN A 81 -21.37 -6.88 -1.99
CA GLN A 81 -20.48 -6.33 -0.96
C GLN A 81 -19.81 -5.03 -1.46
N PRO A 82 -20.54 -3.89 -1.49
CA PRO A 82 -20.08 -2.66 -2.14
C PRO A 82 -18.85 -2.02 -1.50
N SER A 83 -18.56 -2.29 -0.22
CA SER A 83 -17.35 -1.81 0.46
C SER A 83 -16.14 -2.73 0.31
N LEU A 84 -16.28 -3.86 -0.39
CA LEU A 84 -15.23 -4.87 -0.56
C LEU A 84 -14.72 -4.91 -2.00
N GLY A 85 -13.50 -4.40 -2.19
CA GLY A 85 -12.74 -4.57 -3.42
C GLY A 85 -12.15 -5.98 -3.53
N TYR A 86 -11.86 -6.42 -4.75
CA TYR A 86 -11.27 -7.74 -4.99
C TYR A 86 -10.04 -7.65 -5.89
N VAL A 87 -8.96 -8.31 -5.49
CA VAL A 87 -7.78 -8.52 -6.35
C VAL A 87 -7.94 -9.88 -7.02
N HIS A 88 -8.34 -9.88 -8.30
CA HIS A 88 -8.62 -11.10 -9.05
C HIS A 88 -7.35 -11.83 -9.48
N GLN A 89 -6.35 -11.06 -9.91
CA GLN A 89 -5.16 -11.61 -10.51
C GLN A 89 -3.95 -10.76 -10.11
N VAL A 90 -2.88 -11.43 -9.69
CA VAL A 90 -1.56 -10.84 -9.48
C VAL A 90 -0.54 -11.82 -10.02
N TYR A 91 0.42 -11.31 -10.78
CA TYR A 91 1.54 -12.11 -11.26
C TYR A 91 2.77 -11.23 -11.42
N LEU A 92 3.94 -11.80 -11.11
CA LEU A 92 5.25 -11.27 -11.45
C LEU A 92 6.12 -12.40 -11.98
N ASP A 93 6.85 -12.13 -13.06
CA ASP A 93 7.84 -13.03 -13.65
C ASP A 93 8.83 -13.50 -12.57
N PRO A 94 9.19 -14.80 -12.51
CA PRO A 94 10.09 -15.34 -11.50
C PRO A 94 11.40 -14.58 -11.34
N ASP A 95 12.04 -14.19 -12.45
CA ASP A 95 13.33 -13.48 -12.48
C ASP A 95 13.26 -12.05 -11.93
N HIS A 96 12.04 -11.52 -11.76
CA HIS A 96 11.77 -10.18 -11.26
C HIS A 96 11.23 -10.18 -9.81
N ARG A 97 11.17 -11.35 -9.17
CA ARG A 97 10.76 -11.48 -7.76
C ARG A 97 11.91 -11.14 -6.83
N GLY A 98 11.59 -10.74 -5.60
CA GLY A 98 12.57 -10.33 -4.59
C GLY A 98 13.17 -8.92 -4.80
N LEU A 99 12.83 -8.24 -5.90
CA LEU A 99 13.29 -6.88 -6.23
C LEU A 99 12.37 -5.75 -5.70
N GLY A 100 11.48 -6.07 -4.75
CA GLY A 100 10.49 -5.12 -4.22
C GLY A 100 9.28 -4.83 -5.11
N LEU A 101 9.24 -5.34 -6.35
CA LEU A 101 8.13 -5.14 -7.29
C LEU A 101 6.78 -5.67 -6.78
N GLY A 102 6.79 -6.79 -6.04
CA GLY A 102 5.56 -7.34 -5.44
C GLY A 102 4.91 -6.36 -4.47
N LYS A 103 5.70 -5.72 -3.61
CA LYS A 103 5.23 -4.68 -2.67
C LYS A 103 4.66 -3.49 -3.43
N ARG A 104 5.32 -3.06 -4.52
CA ARG A 104 4.83 -1.95 -5.35
C ARG A 104 3.50 -2.28 -6.05
N LEU A 105 3.36 -3.50 -6.57
CA LEU A 105 2.15 -3.96 -7.24
C LEU A 105 0.98 -4.08 -6.25
N GLU A 106 1.23 -4.60 -5.06
CA GLU A 106 0.23 -4.66 -3.99
C GLU A 106 -0.19 -3.26 -3.51
N ALA A 107 0.77 -2.34 -3.30
CA ALA A 107 0.47 -0.95 -2.96
C ALA A 107 -0.40 -0.29 -4.06
N TRP A 108 -0.04 -0.47 -5.34
CA TRP A 108 -0.85 0.02 -6.46
C TRP A 108 -2.28 -0.53 -6.42
N ALA A 109 -2.45 -1.82 -6.14
CA ALA A 109 -3.76 -2.45 -6.03
C ALA A 109 -4.60 -1.84 -4.90
N CYS A 110 -4.02 -1.70 -3.71
CA CYS A 110 -4.69 -1.10 -2.55
C CYS A 110 -5.05 0.37 -2.80
N ASP A 111 -4.15 1.16 -3.40
CA ASP A 111 -4.38 2.57 -3.69
C ASP A 111 -5.51 2.75 -4.71
N ARG A 112 -5.55 1.90 -5.75
CA ARG A 112 -6.66 1.89 -6.73
C ARG A 112 -7.99 1.51 -6.10
N LEU A 113 -8.02 0.46 -5.27
CA LEU A 113 -9.25 0.05 -4.59
C LEU A 113 -9.73 1.14 -3.60
N ARG A 114 -8.82 1.77 -2.87
CA ARG A 114 -9.15 2.89 -1.98
C ARG A 114 -9.71 4.08 -2.75
N ALA A 115 -9.06 4.48 -3.85
CA ALA A 115 -9.53 5.57 -4.70
C ALA A 115 -10.91 5.29 -5.31
N ALA A 116 -11.24 4.01 -5.55
CA ALA A 116 -12.56 3.56 -5.98
C ALA A 116 -13.61 3.50 -4.84
N GLY A 117 -13.24 3.85 -3.61
CA GLY A 117 -14.14 3.93 -2.45
C GLY A 117 -14.31 2.63 -1.66
N PHE A 118 -13.46 1.61 -1.87
CA PHE A 118 -13.51 0.39 -1.07
C PHE A 118 -12.85 0.61 0.29
N ALA A 119 -13.52 0.15 1.35
CA ALA A 119 -12.99 0.18 2.72
C ALA A 119 -12.07 -1.02 3.01
N ARG A 120 -12.23 -2.12 2.26
CA ARG A 120 -11.42 -3.34 2.39
C ARG A 120 -11.12 -3.95 1.04
N ALA A 121 -10.01 -4.68 0.97
CA ALA A 121 -9.67 -5.53 -0.17
C ALA A 121 -9.69 -7.01 0.24
N ARG A 122 -10.09 -7.88 -0.70
CA ARG A 122 -9.97 -9.33 -0.58
C ARG A 122 -9.23 -9.91 -1.78
N LEU A 123 -8.48 -10.98 -1.56
CA LEU A 123 -7.91 -11.82 -2.61
C LEU A 123 -8.10 -13.30 -2.27
N SER A 124 -7.85 -14.17 -3.25
CA SER A 124 -7.82 -15.62 -3.03
C SER A 124 -6.47 -16.19 -3.42
N VAL A 125 -5.91 -17.02 -2.55
CA VAL A 125 -4.60 -17.65 -2.73
C VAL A 125 -4.72 -19.17 -2.50
N GLY A 126 -4.06 -19.97 -3.34
CA GLY A 126 -4.03 -21.41 -3.17
C GLY A 126 -3.22 -21.80 -1.93
N VAL A 127 -3.69 -22.77 -1.14
CA VAL A 127 -3.06 -23.19 0.14
C VAL A 127 -1.62 -23.67 -0.03
N ARG A 128 -1.24 -24.10 -1.24
CA ARG A 128 0.11 -24.57 -1.58
C ARG A 128 1.08 -23.43 -1.86
N ASN A 129 0.58 -22.23 -2.17
CA ASN A 129 1.39 -21.07 -2.50
C ASN A 129 1.87 -20.34 -1.24
N THR A 130 2.67 -21.03 -0.44
CA THR A 130 3.18 -20.55 0.85
C THR A 130 4.03 -19.28 0.71
N ALA A 131 4.72 -19.10 -0.42
CA ALA A 131 5.46 -17.88 -0.72
C ALA A 131 4.55 -16.67 -0.88
N ALA A 132 3.41 -16.81 -1.58
CA ALA A 132 2.43 -15.73 -1.72
C ALA A 132 1.72 -15.44 -0.39
N ILE A 133 1.34 -16.47 0.38
CA ILE A 133 0.71 -16.29 1.70
C ILE A 133 1.62 -15.46 2.61
N ARG A 134 2.89 -15.85 2.77
CA ARG A 134 3.88 -15.09 3.56
C ARG A 134 4.17 -13.70 3.00
N PHE A 135 4.01 -13.51 1.69
CA PHE A 135 4.12 -12.18 1.10
C PHE A 135 2.95 -11.30 1.56
N TYR A 136 1.70 -11.77 1.44
CA TYR A 136 0.51 -11.03 1.84
C TYR A 136 0.47 -10.75 3.34
N GLU A 137 0.78 -11.74 4.19
CA GLU A 137 0.86 -11.56 5.65
C GLU A 137 1.84 -10.44 6.04
N ARG A 138 3.01 -10.40 5.40
CA ARG A 138 4.01 -9.34 5.64
C ARG A 138 3.56 -7.95 5.17
N GLN A 139 2.59 -7.85 4.27
CA GLN A 139 1.99 -6.58 3.87
C GLN A 139 0.71 -6.25 4.67
N GLY A 140 0.42 -6.99 5.75
CA GLY A 140 -0.72 -6.72 6.62
C GLY A 140 -2.05 -7.31 6.13
N TRP A 141 -2.02 -8.28 5.22
CA TRP A 141 -3.22 -9.07 4.89
C TRP A 141 -3.44 -10.17 5.93
N ALA A 142 -4.68 -10.34 6.36
CA ALA A 142 -5.07 -11.37 7.32
C ALA A 142 -5.83 -12.51 6.62
N ASP A 143 -5.65 -13.75 7.09
CA ASP A 143 -6.42 -14.91 6.65
C ASP A 143 -7.90 -14.76 7.03
N ALA A 144 -8.79 -14.80 6.04
CA ALA A 144 -10.23 -14.66 6.17
C ALA A 144 -10.98 -16.01 6.01
N GLY A 145 -10.25 -17.13 6.01
CA GLY A 145 -10.80 -18.47 5.96
C GLY A 145 -10.85 -19.10 4.56
N PRO A 146 -11.37 -20.33 4.45
CA PRO A 146 -11.45 -21.04 3.18
C PRO A 146 -12.41 -20.35 2.20
N ARG A 147 -12.09 -20.40 0.91
CA ARG A 147 -12.97 -19.91 -0.14
C ARG A 147 -14.20 -20.84 -0.26
N PRO A 148 -15.44 -20.33 -0.17
CA PRO A 148 -16.63 -21.14 -0.39
C PRO A 148 -16.59 -21.84 -1.75
N GLY A 149 -16.89 -23.15 -1.75
CA GLY A 149 -16.83 -23.98 -2.95
C GLY A 149 -15.41 -24.33 -3.43
N ASN A 150 -14.35 -23.89 -2.73
CA ASN A 150 -12.97 -24.23 -3.07
C ASN A 150 -12.06 -24.27 -1.83
N PRO A 151 -11.99 -25.41 -1.11
CA PRO A 151 -11.20 -25.54 0.11
C PRO A 151 -9.69 -25.49 -0.13
N GLU A 152 -9.22 -25.68 -1.37
CA GLU A 152 -7.80 -25.56 -1.74
C GLU A 152 -7.35 -24.10 -1.89
N ALA A 153 -8.28 -23.15 -1.72
CA ALA A 153 -7.98 -21.73 -1.71
C ALA A 153 -8.47 -21.09 -0.41
N ARG A 154 -7.73 -20.07 0.05
CA ARG A 154 -8.11 -19.23 1.19
C ARG A 154 -8.36 -17.81 0.73
N TYR A 155 -9.24 -17.12 1.42
CA TYR A 155 -9.36 -15.67 1.31
C TYR A 155 -8.35 -14.99 2.22
N MET A 156 -7.77 -13.90 1.72
CA MET A 156 -7.01 -12.96 2.54
C MET A 156 -7.70 -11.60 2.43
N GLU A 157 -7.80 -10.87 3.53
CA GLU A 157 -8.39 -9.53 3.59
C GLU A 157 -7.45 -8.50 4.20
N LYS A 158 -7.61 -7.24 3.78
CA LYS A 158 -6.87 -6.10 4.30
C LYS A 158 -7.78 -4.87 4.38
N GLY A 159 -7.74 -4.14 5.49
CA GLY A 159 -8.34 -2.82 5.61
C GLY A 159 -7.64 -1.81 4.71
N LEU A 160 -8.42 -0.97 4.03
CA LEU A 160 -7.91 0.10 3.18
C LEU A 160 -8.02 1.48 3.83
N ASP A 161 -8.79 1.60 4.91
CA ASP A 161 -8.99 2.86 5.62
C ASP A 161 -7.68 3.39 6.21
N THR A 162 -7.46 4.69 6.04
CA THR A 162 -6.31 5.40 6.59
C THR A 162 -6.75 6.57 7.45
N VAL A 163 -5.87 6.97 8.37
CA VAL A 163 -5.97 8.21 9.12
C VAL A 163 -4.87 9.13 8.64
N THR A 164 -5.25 10.34 8.23
CA THR A 164 -4.28 11.41 7.93
C THR A 164 -3.66 11.89 9.24
N LEU A 165 -2.33 11.84 9.29
CA LEU A 165 -1.53 12.33 10.40
C LEU A 165 -0.51 13.36 9.90
N TYR A 166 -0.02 14.16 10.84
CA TYR A 166 0.99 15.16 10.61
C TYR A 166 2.16 14.97 11.55
N ARG A 167 3.34 15.44 11.14
CA ARG A 167 4.49 15.53 12.03
C ARG A 167 5.34 16.75 11.68
N PRO A 168 5.58 17.65 12.65
CA PRO A 168 6.56 18.71 12.49
C PRO A 168 7.97 18.12 12.58
N VAL A 169 8.87 18.53 11.70
CA VAL A 169 10.26 18.06 11.65
C VAL A 169 11.21 19.23 11.40
N GLY A 170 12.40 19.19 11.99
CA GLY A 170 13.51 20.10 11.65
C GLY A 170 14.28 19.63 10.40
N GLN A 171 15.28 20.40 9.97
CA GLN A 171 16.07 20.11 8.76
C GLN A 171 16.71 18.70 8.77
N ALA A 172 17.33 18.30 9.88
CA ALA A 172 18.03 17.01 9.95
C ALA A 172 17.09 15.81 9.80
N GLU A 173 15.91 15.85 10.41
CA GLU A 173 14.91 14.78 10.27
C GLU A 173 14.27 14.80 8.87
N HIS A 174 14.01 15.99 8.30
CA HIS A 174 13.56 16.13 6.92
C HIS A 174 14.53 15.45 5.93
N ASP A 175 15.84 15.69 6.07
CA ASP A 175 16.84 15.12 5.17
C ASP A 175 16.90 13.59 5.24
N LEU A 176 16.65 13.01 6.43
CA LEU A 176 16.55 11.57 6.61
C LEU A 176 15.27 10.99 5.98
N VAL A 177 14.15 11.70 6.09
CA VAL A 177 12.90 11.33 5.41
C VAL A 177 13.10 11.41 3.89
N ALA A 178 13.74 12.45 3.37
CA ALA A 178 14.05 12.58 1.95
C ALA A 178 14.98 11.46 1.45
N ALA A 179 15.99 11.09 2.25
CA ALA A 179 16.87 9.95 1.95
C ALA A 179 16.13 8.60 1.89
N SER A 180 14.95 8.50 2.51
CA SER A 180 14.05 7.35 2.41
C SER A 180 13.11 7.38 1.20
N ASP A 181 13.27 8.34 0.27
CA ASP A 181 12.30 8.64 -0.80
C ASP A 181 10.91 8.99 -0.24
N PHE A 182 10.91 9.68 0.91
CA PHE A 182 9.71 10.07 1.65
C PHE A 182 8.81 8.88 2.03
N ARG A 183 9.40 7.77 2.47
CA ARG A 183 8.66 6.54 2.85
C ARG A 183 8.76 6.17 4.32
N ALA A 184 9.68 6.75 5.07
CA ALA A 184 9.90 6.38 6.46
C ALA A 184 10.45 7.54 7.29
N PHE A 185 10.05 7.59 8.56
CA PHE A 185 10.72 8.38 9.58
C PHE A 185 11.96 7.65 10.11
N PRO A 186 13.04 8.36 10.46
CA PRO A 186 14.25 7.75 10.99
C PRO A 186 14.03 7.14 12.38
N PRO A 187 14.83 6.13 12.78
CA PRO A 187 14.79 5.59 14.14
C PRO A 187 14.94 6.68 15.21
N ARG A 188 14.24 6.52 16.33
CA ARG A 188 14.37 7.42 17.49
C ARG A 188 15.73 7.21 18.17
N LEU A 189 16.24 8.27 18.82
CA LEU A 189 17.39 8.15 19.69
C LEU A 189 17.03 7.36 20.95
N PRO A 190 17.97 6.66 21.63
CA PRO A 190 17.68 5.85 22.82
C PRO A 190 16.93 6.61 23.93
N GLU A 191 17.18 7.90 24.07
CA GLU A 191 16.55 8.82 25.02
C GLU A 191 15.15 9.29 24.61
N GLN A 192 14.67 8.94 23.41
CA GLN A 192 13.38 9.31 22.85
C GLN A 192 12.47 8.08 22.78
N PRO A 193 11.81 7.69 23.89
CA PRO A 193 11.07 6.42 23.97
C PRO A 193 9.81 6.39 23.12
N ILE A 194 9.34 7.54 22.62
CA ILE A 194 8.07 7.69 21.93
C ILE A 194 8.29 8.44 20.61
N PHE A 195 7.63 7.95 19.56
CA PHE A 195 7.34 8.65 18.32
C PHE A 195 5.89 9.14 18.37
N TYR A 196 5.69 10.45 18.12
CA TYR A 196 4.38 11.09 18.28
C TYR A 196 3.98 11.85 17.00
N PRO A 197 3.11 11.26 16.18
CA PRO A 197 2.43 11.98 15.12
C PRO A 197 1.14 12.64 15.66
N VAL A 198 0.77 13.78 15.09
CA VAL A 198 -0.38 14.57 15.51
C VAL A 198 -1.55 14.44 14.52
N LEU A 199 -2.78 14.60 14.99
CA LEU A 199 -3.99 14.46 14.17
C LEU A 199 -4.42 15.78 13.52
N ASP A 200 -3.81 16.90 13.92
CA ASP A 200 -4.25 18.24 13.54
C ASP A 200 -3.11 19.01 12.86
N ARG A 201 -3.43 19.61 11.71
CA ARG A 201 -2.45 20.35 10.90
C ARG A 201 -2.00 21.63 11.61
N ASP A 202 -2.93 22.37 12.19
CA ASP A 202 -2.64 23.67 12.81
C ASP A 202 -1.73 23.48 14.03
N TYR A 203 -1.95 22.39 14.78
CA TYR A 203 -1.06 22.00 15.86
C TYR A 203 0.36 21.65 15.35
N ALA A 204 0.47 20.92 14.24
CA ALA A 204 1.77 20.63 13.62
C ALA A 204 2.48 21.91 13.13
N GLU A 205 1.75 22.83 12.49
CA GLU A 205 2.27 24.12 12.03
C GLU A 205 2.76 24.98 13.20
N GLN A 206 2.02 24.98 14.32
CA GLN A 206 2.44 25.68 15.53
C GLN A 206 3.79 25.17 16.04
N ILE A 207 3.97 23.85 16.16
CA ILE A 207 5.24 23.26 16.61
C ILE A 207 6.37 23.58 15.62
N ALA A 208 6.12 23.40 14.32
CA ALA A 208 7.13 23.65 13.29
C ALA A 208 7.63 25.10 13.30
N ARG A 209 6.71 26.07 13.43
CA ARG A 209 7.02 27.50 13.46
C ARG A 209 7.65 27.95 14.77
N ASP A 210 7.07 27.54 15.90
CA ASP A 210 7.41 28.13 17.20
C ASP A 210 8.62 27.42 17.85
N TRP A 211 8.94 26.20 17.43
CA TRP A 211 10.05 25.40 17.96
C TRP A 211 11.08 25.02 16.90
N ASN A 212 10.71 24.25 15.87
CA ASN A 212 11.70 23.72 14.93
C ASN A 212 12.41 24.81 14.12
N ALA A 213 11.67 25.81 13.64
CA ALA A 213 12.26 26.93 12.91
C ALA A 213 13.27 27.74 13.76
N ARG A 214 13.19 27.67 15.09
CA ARG A 214 14.10 28.36 16.02
C ARG A 214 15.35 27.56 16.36
N GLU A 215 15.46 26.31 15.91
CA GLU A 215 16.71 25.56 16.00
C GLU A 215 17.80 26.23 15.13
N PRO A 216 19.10 25.95 15.36
CA PRO A 216 20.20 26.59 14.62
C PRO A 216 20.13 26.47 13.08
N THR A 217 19.38 25.50 12.57
CA THR A 217 19.16 25.32 11.12
C THR A 217 18.16 26.31 10.54
N GLY A 218 17.34 26.96 11.37
CA GLY A 218 16.45 28.05 10.99
C GLY A 218 15.19 27.63 10.23
N VAL A 219 14.83 26.34 10.20
CA VAL A 219 13.68 25.85 9.42
C VAL A 219 12.93 24.71 10.11
N GLY A 220 11.60 24.80 10.08
CA GLY A 220 10.67 23.75 10.49
C GLY A 220 9.72 23.39 9.35
N TYR A 221 9.55 22.09 9.10
CA TYR A 221 8.64 21.57 8.10
C TYR A 221 7.42 20.91 8.77
N VAL A 222 6.27 20.96 8.10
CA VAL A 222 5.13 20.11 8.44
C VAL A 222 5.01 19.03 7.40
N THR A 223 5.06 17.78 7.86
CA THR A 223 4.80 16.61 7.03
C THR A 223 3.38 16.11 7.23
N ARG A 224 2.76 15.59 6.17
CA ARG A 224 1.45 14.92 6.14
C ARG A 224 1.64 13.51 5.58
N PHE A 225 0.96 12.52 6.15
CA PHE A 225 1.02 11.13 5.69
C PHE A 225 -0.23 10.36 6.10
N GLU A 226 -0.51 9.26 5.40
CA GLU A 226 -1.66 8.40 5.64
C GLU A 226 -1.20 7.11 6.33
N VAL A 227 -1.81 6.75 7.47
CA VAL A 227 -1.47 5.52 8.20
C VAL A 227 -2.69 4.61 8.27
N GLY A 228 -2.49 3.29 8.07
CA GLY A 228 -3.59 2.32 8.15
C GLY A 228 -4.34 2.38 9.47
N ALA A 229 -5.68 2.50 9.43
CA ALA A 229 -6.52 2.62 10.61
C ALA A 229 -6.42 1.38 11.53
N ASP A 230 -6.26 0.18 10.94
CA ASP A 230 -6.08 -1.07 11.68
C ASP A 230 -4.82 -1.07 12.55
N PHE A 231 -3.73 -0.48 12.07
CA PHE A 231 -2.50 -0.33 12.85
C PHE A 231 -2.73 0.64 14.03
N LEU A 232 -3.37 1.79 13.75
CA LEU A 232 -3.62 2.81 14.78
C LEU A 232 -4.63 2.36 15.84
N ALA A 233 -5.48 1.38 15.56
CA ALA A 233 -6.45 0.85 16.51
C ALA A 233 -5.81 0.26 17.79
N ALA A 234 -4.52 -0.07 17.75
CA ALA A 234 -3.75 -0.53 18.91
C ALA A 234 -3.31 0.61 19.87
N TYR A 235 -3.45 1.88 19.46
CA TYR A 235 -2.94 3.03 20.19
C TYR A 235 -4.05 4.01 20.57
N ALA A 236 -4.04 4.47 21.82
CA ALA A 236 -4.97 5.49 22.27
C ALA A 236 -4.51 6.89 21.85
N VAL A 237 -5.44 7.70 21.33
CA VAL A 237 -5.21 9.14 21.09
C VAL A 237 -5.08 9.86 22.43
N GLN A 238 -3.99 10.61 22.58
CA GLN A 238 -3.72 11.48 23.73
C GLN A 238 -4.14 12.91 23.42
N VAL A 239 -4.59 13.64 24.44
CA VAL A 239 -4.86 15.09 24.36
C VAL A 239 -3.85 15.80 25.25
N VAL A 240 -2.96 16.60 24.67
CA VAL A 240 -1.82 17.20 25.39
C VAL A 240 -1.96 18.73 25.43
N GLY A 241 -2.49 19.23 26.54
CA GLY A 241 -2.81 20.65 26.68
C GLY A 241 -4.21 20.98 26.15
N GLY A 242 -4.30 21.67 25.01
CA GLY A 242 -5.59 22.05 24.40
C GLY A 242 -6.30 20.87 23.74
N TRP A 243 -7.63 20.95 23.59
CA TRP A 243 -8.45 19.89 22.98
C TRP A 243 -8.05 19.54 21.53
N GLN A 244 -7.42 20.47 20.80
CA GLN A 244 -6.91 20.27 19.44
C GLN A 244 -5.54 19.58 19.40
N HIS A 245 -4.81 19.55 20.51
CA HIS A 245 -3.47 18.94 20.59
C HIS A 245 -3.61 17.44 20.77
N ARG A 246 -4.02 16.77 19.71
CA ARG A 246 -4.24 15.33 19.68
C ARG A 246 -3.08 14.65 19.01
N GLU A 247 -2.53 13.64 19.68
CA GLU A 247 -1.37 12.89 19.20
C GLU A 247 -1.46 11.42 19.57
N TYR A 248 -0.80 10.58 18.77
CA TYR A 248 -0.54 9.20 19.15
C TYR A 248 0.79 9.12 19.88
N TRP A 249 0.89 8.22 20.87
CA TRP A 249 2.18 7.86 21.47
C TRP A 249 2.54 6.45 21.02
N ILE A 250 3.37 6.38 19.96
CA ILE A 250 3.86 5.12 19.40
C ILE A 250 5.21 4.81 20.06
N PRO A 251 5.40 3.67 20.72
CA PRO A 251 6.69 3.28 21.25
C PRO A 251 7.78 3.29 20.17
N ALA A 252 8.99 3.69 20.51
CA ALA A 252 10.10 3.78 19.55
C ALA A 252 10.40 2.43 18.89
N GLU A 253 10.22 1.32 19.60
CA GLU A 253 10.36 -0.04 19.10
C GLU A 253 9.32 -0.42 18.03
N ASP A 254 8.16 0.24 18.02
CA ASP A 254 7.09 0.00 17.04
C ASP A 254 7.24 0.86 15.79
N LEU A 255 8.18 1.81 15.77
CA LEU A 255 8.40 2.71 14.62
C LEU A 255 8.67 1.97 13.29
N PRO A 256 9.39 0.83 13.23
CA PRO A 256 9.49 0.04 12.01
C PRO A 256 8.13 -0.47 11.51
N ALA A 257 7.25 -0.89 12.42
CA ALA A 257 5.89 -1.33 12.06
C ALA A 257 5.01 -0.15 11.66
N PHE A 258 5.14 1.00 12.33
CA PHE A 258 4.50 2.25 11.96
C PHE A 258 4.87 2.69 10.54
N ASN A 259 6.18 2.72 10.22
CA ASN A 259 6.65 3.05 8.88
C ASN A 259 6.14 2.06 7.82
N ALA A 260 5.97 0.78 8.17
CA ALA A 260 5.36 -0.19 7.28
C ALA A 260 3.84 0.03 7.07
N ALA A 261 3.17 0.69 8.01
CA ALA A 261 1.76 1.06 7.95
C ALA A 261 1.49 2.41 7.26
N ILE A 262 2.53 3.17 6.87
CA ILE A 262 2.38 4.37 6.05
C ILE A 262 1.99 3.97 4.62
N HIS A 263 0.91 4.56 4.13
CA HIS A 263 0.44 4.46 2.76
C HIS A 263 0.88 5.69 1.96
N GLY A 264 1.35 5.47 0.74
CA GLY A 264 1.84 6.56 -0.09
C GLY A 264 3.17 7.15 0.40
N GLN A 265 3.40 8.43 0.11
CA GLN A 265 4.59 9.18 0.53
C GLN A 265 4.26 10.09 1.71
N ILE A 266 5.30 10.44 2.46
CA ILE A 266 5.29 11.53 3.43
C ILE A 266 5.42 12.84 2.63
N GLU A 267 4.39 13.68 2.68
CA GLU A 267 4.32 14.93 1.92
C GLU A 267 4.73 16.11 2.80
N VAL A 268 5.61 17.00 2.32
CA VAL A 268 5.83 18.30 2.97
C VAL A 268 4.72 19.25 2.55
N VAL A 269 3.91 19.70 3.51
CA VAL A 269 2.72 20.55 3.27
C VAL A 269 2.87 21.99 3.73
N ALA A 270 3.90 22.28 4.55
CA ALA A 270 4.30 23.63 4.94
C ALA A 270 5.77 23.67 5.34
N ALA A 271 6.39 24.86 5.23
CA ALA A 271 7.73 25.16 5.73
C ALA A 271 7.74 26.54 6.37
N PHE A 272 8.41 26.67 7.50
CA PHE A 272 8.55 27.88 8.29
C PHE A 272 10.03 28.16 8.50
N HIS A 273 10.44 29.40 8.28
CA HIS A 273 11.82 29.83 8.45
C HIS A 273 11.89 30.89 9.55
N ALA A 274 12.89 30.79 10.44
CA ALA A 274 13.15 31.86 11.39
C ALA A 274 13.59 33.12 10.65
N THR A 275 13.03 34.25 11.04
CA THR A 275 13.50 35.56 10.61
C THR A 275 14.81 35.91 11.33
N PRO A 276 15.74 36.67 10.71
CA PRO A 276 17.03 37.02 11.32
C PRO A 276 16.97 37.78 12.66
N GLN A 277 15.78 38.14 13.14
CA GLN A 277 15.55 38.86 14.40
C GLN A 277 15.32 37.93 15.61
N ASP A 278 15.21 36.62 15.40
CA ASP A 278 14.92 35.62 16.44
C ASP A 278 16.14 34.77 16.86
N ALA A 279 17.35 35.13 16.42
CA ALA A 279 18.62 34.44 16.71
C ALA A 279 19.43 35.11 17.83
#